data_AF-A0A830EIU5-F1
#
_entry.id   AF-A0A830EIU5-F1
#
_cell.length_a   1.000
_cell.length_b   1.000
_cell.length_c   1.000
_cell.angle_alpha   90.00
_cell.angle_beta   90.00
_cell.angle_gamma   90.00
#
_symmetry.space_group_name_H-M   'P 1'
#
loop_
_entity.id
_entity.type
_entity.pdbx_description
1 polymer ?
#
loop_
_entity_poly.entity_id
_entity_poly.type
_entity_poly.pdbx_seq_one_letter_code
_entity_poly.pdbx_strand_id
1 'polypeptide(L)'
;MRPTFGREYIENEFQRIGDGLSESLTVYLIGGGAMSLRDLKGATKDIDLVVPDGDAYGQLWAVLMDLGYAEVQSLDPDYRALGATSCVENDDGCRLDIFNQQVANKLVLTDGMQERSESFLDTDRLTVRLVSNEDIFLFKAIAGRDDDIEDMNMLVQAGLDYDVVRDELEAQIERLGDDQFATFANEALVELEERYGVTTPIEARVQELTNRYYWGLEVLQALGEPMTVDELAVELELDVDEVHDRIAYLSTFDRVRRDGDTVRPVE
;
A
#
# COMPACT_ATOMS: atom_id res chain seq x y z
N MET A 1 2.17 -17.69 20.75
CA MET A 1 1.27 -17.56 19.58
C MET A 1 0.36 -16.38 19.89
N ARG A 2 0.27 -15.39 19.01
CA ARG A 2 -0.61 -14.23 19.22
C ARG A 2 -2.09 -14.68 19.16
N PRO A 3 -3.00 -14.07 19.93
CA PRO A 3 -4.43 -14.33 19.80
C PRO A 3 -4.91 -13.95 18.39
N THR A 4 -6.04 -14.54 17.98
CA THR A 4 -6.70 -14.26 16.71
C THR A 4 -8.16 -13.91 16.96
N PHE A 5 -8.67 -12.96 16.19
CA PHE A 5 -9.98 -12.33 16.39
C PHE A 5 -10.86 -12.57 15.17
N GLY A 6 -12.07 -13.10 15.39
CA GLY A 6 -13.06 -13.36 14.34
C GLY A 6 -14.08 -12.22 14.20
N ARG A 7 -15.04 -12.40 13.26
CA ARG A 7 -16.08 -11.40 12.93
C ARG A 7 -16.77 -10.81 14.16
N GLU A 8 -17.28 -11.64 15.06
CA GLU A 8 -18.05 -11.19 16.24
C GLU A 8 -17.21 -10.31 17.17
N TYR A 9 -15.92 -10.63 17.36
CA TYR A 9 -15.03 -9.79 18.15
C TYR A 9 -14.79 -8.45 17.47
N ILE A 10 -14.44 -8.47 16.18
CA ILE A 10 -14.17 -7.27 15.40
C ILE A 10 -15.38 -6.32 15.41
N GLU A 11 -16.59 -6.86 15.22
CA GLU A 11 -17.82 -6.07 15.25
C GLU A 11 -18.09 -5.43 16.62
N ASN A 12 -17.95 -6.21 17.70
CA ASN A 12 -18.13 -5.69 19.06
C ASN A 12 -17.08 -4.63 19.41
N GLU A 13 -15.83 -4.80 18.99
CA GLU A 13 -14.78 -3.82 19.25
C GLU A 13 -15.04 -2.51 18.49
N PHE A 14 -15.51 -2.57 17.24
CA PHE A 14 -15.92 -1.37 16.52
C PHE A 14 -17.14 -0.69 17.14
N GLN A 15 -18.12 -1.43 17.66
CA GLN A 15 -19.24 -0.84 18.40
C GLN A 15 -18.75 -0.09 19.65
N ARG A 16 -17.83 -0.71 20.41
CA ARG A 16 -17.22 -0.09 21.59
C ARG A 16 -16.44 1.19 21.25
N ILE A 17 -15.69 1.18 20.15
CA ILE A 17 -15.01 2.38 19.63
C ILE A 17 -16.04 3.44 19.22
N GLY A 18 -17.09 3.04 18.52
CA GLY A 18 -18.21 3.90 18.10
C GLY A 18 -18.88 4.65 19.25
N ASP A 19 -19.17 3.94 20.33
CA ASP A 19 -19.82 4.49 21.53
C ASP A 19 -18.97 5.56 22.24
N GLY A 20 -17.63 5.46 22.12
CA GLY A 20 -16.67 6.39 22.70
C GLY A 20 -16.45 7.68 21.89
N LEU A 21 -16.83 7.71 20.61
CA LEU A 21 -16.64 8.89 19.75
C LEU A 21 -17.57 10.04 20.13
N SER A 22 -17.11 11.27 19.99
CA SER A 22 -17.91 12.49 20.16
C SER A 22 -18.53 13.01 18.86
N GLU A 23 -17.88 12.76 17.73
CA GLU A 23 -18.29 13.18 16.39
C GLU A 23 -18.29 11.98 15.43
N SER A 24 -18.89 12.12 14.25
CA SER A 24 -18.92 11.05 13.25
C SER A 24 -17.54 10.82 12.65
N LEU A 25 -17.08 9.57 12.63
CA LEU A 25 -15.81 9.15 12.06
C LEU A 25 -16.03 8.06 11.01
N THR A 26 -15.35 8.17 9.87
CA THR A 26 -15.27 7.08 8.88
C THR A 26 -13.86 6.48 8.88
N VAL A 27 -13.77 5.16 8.99
CA VAL A 27 -12.51 4.41 8.90
C VAL A 27 -12.61 3.33 7.83
N TYR A 28 -11.48 3.00 7.22
CA TYR A 28 -11.38 2.01 6.14
C TYR A 28 -10.61 0.80 6.64
N LEU A 29 -11.29 -0.33 6.75
CA LEU A 29 -10.68 -1.58 7.15
C LEU A 29 -10.03 -2.25 5.93
N ILE A 30 -8.74 -2.58 6.07
CA ILE A 30 -7.94 -3.29 5.07
C ILE A 30 -7.44 -4.63 5.64
N GLY A 31 -6.56 -5.30 4.90
CA GLY A 31 -5.76 -6.40 5.40
C GLY A 31 -6.57 -7.62 5.85
N GLY A 32 -6.02 -8.36 6.81
CA GLY A 32 -6.60 -9.63 7.26
C GLY A 32 -7.96 -9.47 7.95
N GLY A 33 -8.19 -8.32 8.60
CA GLY A 33 -9.48 -7.98 9.20
C GLY A 33 -10.60 -7.89 8.16
N ALA A 34 -10.38 -7.12 7.09
CA ALA A 34 -11.34 -7.01 6.00
C ALA A 34 -11.61 -8.36 5.32
N MET A 35 -10.56 -9.14 5.06
CA MET A 35 -10.69 -10.49 4.50
C MET A 35 -11.49 -11.43 5.41
N SER A 36 -11.33 -11.33 6.73
CA SER A 36 -12.10 -12.13 7.69
C SER A 36 -13.58 -11.77 7.67
N LEU A 37 -13.91 -10.48 7.55
CA LEU A 37 -15.28 -10.01 7.44
C LEU A 37 -15.93 -10.30 6.07
N ARG A 38 -15.13 -10.62 5.06
CA ARG A 38 -15.58 -11.11 3.74
C ARG A 38 -15.60 -12.65 3.64
N ASP A 39 -15.52 -13.35 4.78
CA ASP A 39 -15.54 -14.82 4.87
C ASP A 39 -14.40 -15.52 4.08
N LEU A 40 -13.30 -14.80 3.79
CA LEU A 40 -12.09 -15.34 3.17
C LEU A 40 -11.11 -15.94 4.20
N LYS A 41 -11.13 -15.42 5.43
CA LYS A 41 -10.32 -15.91 6.56
C LYS A 41 -11.20 -16.17 7.78
N GLY A 42 -10.84 -17.16 8.60
CA GLY A 42 -11.58 -17.46 9.82
C GLY A 42 -11.35 -16.44 10.95
N ALA A 43 -10.17 -15.82 11.00
CA ALA A 43 -9.79 -14.82 12.00
C ALA A 43 -8.55 -14.02 11.54
N THR A 44 -8.32 -12.86 12.16
CA THR A 44 -7.13 -12.02 11.96
C THR A 44 -6.30 -11.89 13.25
N LYS A 45 -5.00 -11.60 13.10
CA LYS A 45 -4.10 -11.29 14.23
C LYS A 45 -4.17 -9.80 14.61
N ASP A 46 -4.40 -8.95 13.62
CA ASP A 46 -4.35 -7.49 13.68
C ASP A 46 -5.54 -6.88 12.91
N ILE A 47 -6.00 -5.70 13.33
CA ILE A 47 -7.03 -4.91 12.64
C ILE A 47 -6.33 -3.71 11.98
N ASP A 48 -6.24 -3.73 10.66
CA ASP A 48 -5.57 -2.69 9.87
C ASP A 48 -6.56 -1.60 9.44
N LEU A 49 -6.40 -0.38 9.95
CA LEU A 49 -7.30 0.76 9.67
C LEU A 49 -6.58 1.87 8.93
N VAL A 50 -7.17 2.32 7.83
CA VAL A 50 -6.78 3.56 7.16
C VAL A 50 -7.78 4.65 7.51
N VAL A 51 -7.27 5.82 7.91
CA VAL A 51 -8.07 7.03 8.13
C VAL A 51 -7.79 8.04 7.02
N PRO A 52 -8.80 8.83 6.60
CA PRO A 52 -8.70 9.68 5.41
C PRO A 52 -7.85 10.94 5.64
N ASP A 53 -7.62 11.37 6.89
CA ASP A 53 -6.83 12.55 7.21
C ASP A 53 -6.37 12.58 8.69
N GLY A 54 -5.60 13.62 9.03
CA GLY A 54 -5.04 13.82 10.36
C GLY A 54 -6.07 14.17 11.44
N ASP A 55 -7.22 14.75 11.08
CA ASP A 55 -8.28 15.07 12.05
C ASP A 55 -8.99 13.77 12.45
N ALA A 56 -9.34 12.94 11.46
CA ALA A 56 -9.87 11.59 11.67
C ALA A 56 -8.91 10.71 12.48
N TYR A 57 -7.60 10.79 12.19
CA TYR A 57 -6.56 10.13 12.97
C TYR A 57 -6.58 10.57 14.44
N GLY A 58 -6.57 11.88 14.71
CA GLY A 58 -6.56 12.43 16.05
C GLY A 58 -7.80 12.04 16.86
N GLN A 59 -8.96 12.03 16.19
CA GLN A 59 -10.23 11.60 16.80
C GLN A 59 -10.21 10.12 17.18
N LEU A 60 -9.78 9.24 16.26
CA LEU A 60 -9.65 7.81 16.53
C LEU A 60 -8.66 7.55 17.67
N TRP A 61 -7.51 8.22 17.63
CA TRP A 61 -6.46 8.09 18.64
C TRP A 61 -6.97 8.44 20.04
N ALA A 62 -7.65 9.57 20.18
CA ALA A 62 -8.18 10.02 21.47
C ALA A 62 -9.15 8.99 22.09
N VAL A 63 -10.08 8.47 21.28
CA VAL A 63 -11.04 7.46 21.76
C VAL A 63 -10.36 6.16 22.14
N LEU A 64 -9.37 5.70 21.37
CA LEU A 64 -8.64 4.48 21.71
C LEU A 64 -7.92 4.62 23.04
N MET A 65 -7.26 5.76 23.30
CA MET A 65 -6.62 6.02 24.60
C MET A 65 -7.62 6.06 25.75
N ASP A 66 -8.78 6.69 25.56
CA ASP A 66 -9.86 6.72 26.57
C ASP A 66 -10.45 5.34 26.86
N LEU A 67 -10.48 4.46 25.86
CA LEU A 67 -10.91 3.07 25.99
C LEU A 67 -9.84 2.15 26.60
N GLY A 68 -8.65 2.67 26.90
CA GLY A 68 -7.58 1.95 27.56
C GLY A 68 -6.64 1.19 26.62
N TYR A 69 -6.66 1.48 25.32
CA TYR A 69 -5.61 0.99 24.43
C TYR A 69 -4.25 1.59 24.79
N ALA A 70 -3.20 0.80 24.66
CA ALA A 70 -1.83 1.24 24.88
C ALA A 70 -1.04 1.26 23.58
N GLU A 71 -0.25 2.31 23.36
CA GLU A 71 0.67 2.39 22.23
C GLU A 71 1.76 1.32 22.33
N VAL A 72 1.97 0.60 21.24
CA VAL A 72 3.03 -0.41 21.12
C VAL A 72 4.35 0.28 20.80
N GLN A 73 5.08 0.71 21.82
CA GLN A 73 6.29 1.54 21.68
C GLN A 73 7.51 0.84 21.03
N SER A 74 7.52 -0.49 20.95
CA SER A 74 8.57 -1.25 20.26
C SER A 74 8.03 -1.88 18.99
N LEU A 75 7.80 -1.06 17.97
CA LEU A 75 7.64 -1.58 16.63
C LEU A 75 8.99 -2.13 16.14
N ASP A 76 9.01 -3.43 15.86
CA ASP A 76 10.10 -4.14 15.17
C ASP A 76 10.52 -3.29 13.93
N PRO A 77 11.81 -3.21 13.57
CA PRO A 77 12.25 -2.59 12.32
C PRO A 77 11.34 -2.85 11.11
N ASP A 78 10.84 -4.08 10.95
CA ASP A 78 9.92 -4.48 9.87
C ASP A 78 8.58 -3.72 9.93
N TYR A 79 8.11 -3.41 11.14
CA TYR A 79 6.90 -2.61 11.38
C TYR A 79 7.11 -1.11 11.13
N ARG A 80 8.29 -0.57 11.42
CA ARG A 80 8.62 0.83 11.08
C ARG A 80 8.70 1.06 9.58
N ALA A 81 9.08 0.03 8.81
CA ALA A 81 9.07 0.07 7.36
C ALA A 81 7.64 0.17 6.78
N LEU A 82 6.62 -0.30 7.50
CA LEU A 82 5.22 -0.33 7.06
C LEU A 82 4.49 1.02 7.16
N GLY A 83 5.11 2.08 7.65
CA GLY A 83 4.49 3.41 7.65
C GLY A 83 3.18 3.51 8.45
N ALA A 84 2.84 2.52 9.29
CA ALA A 84 1.76 2.66 10.25
C ALA A 84 2.07 3.88 11.10
N THR A 85 1.14 4.84 11.11
CA THR A 85 1.30 6.07 11.89
C THR A 85 1.35 5.72 13.37
N SER A 86 0.58 4.70 13.78
CA SER A 86 0.69 4.11 15.11
C SER A 86 0.13 2.70 15.16
N CYS A 87 0.57 1.95 16.18
CA CYS A 87 0.06 0.64 16.54
C CYS A 87 -0.37 0.68 18.01
N VAL A 88 -1.60 0.25 18.29
CA VAL A 88 -2.13 0.20 19.66
C VAL A 88 -2.69 -1.17 19.98
N GLU A 89 -2.63 -1.57 21.25
CA GLU A 89 -3.09 -2.88 21.73
C GLU A 89 -4.03 -2.71 22.93
N ASN A 90 -5.13 -3.47 22.99
CA ASN A 90 -6.02 -3.53 24.16
C ASN A 90 -5.67 -4.71 25.09
N ASP A 91 -6.37 -4.82 26.24
CA ASP A 91 -6.14 -5.86 27.25
C ASP A 91 -6.38 -7.30 26.75
N ASP A 92 -7.15 -7.49 25.67
CA ASP A 92 -7.36 -8.79 25.03
C ASP A 92 -6.17 -9.20 24.12
N GLY A 93 -5.21 -8.29 23.93
CA GLY A 93 -4.11 -8.44 22.98
C GLY A 93 -4.50 -8.17 21.53
N CYS A 94 -5.65 -7.50 21.30
CA CYS A 94 -6.07 -7.08 19.97
C CYS A 94 -5.30 -5.82 19.56
N ARG A 95 -4.60 -5.91 18.42
CA ARG A 95 -3.86 -4.78 17.86
C ARG A 95 -4.63 -4.10 16.75
N LEU A 96 -4.57 -2.77 16.77
CA LEU A 96 -5.00 -1.91 15.68
C LEU A 96 -3.77 -1.24 15.08
N ASP A 97 -3.54 -1.50 13.81
CA ASP A 97 -2.52 -0.84 12.99
C ASP A 97 -3.19 0.32 12.24
N ILE A 98 -2.83 1.56 12.59
CA ILE A 98 -3.50 2.77 12.09
C ILE A 98 -2.61 3.50 11.09
N PHE A 99 -3.12 3.66 9.88
CA PHE A 99 -2.47 4.34 8.76
C PHE A 99 -3.18 5.66 8.47
N ASN A 100 -2.46 6.78 8.53
CA ASN A 100 -2.99 8.07 8.09
C ASN A 100 -2.75 8.24 6.58
N GLN A 101 -3.80 8.09 5.78
CA GLN A 101 -3.83 8.17 4.31
C GLN A 101 -2.96 7.14 3.55
N GLN A 102 -1.69 6.98 3.92
CA GLN A 102 -0.72 6.14 3.22
C GLN A 102 -0.44 4.85 4.00
N VAL A 103 -0.43 3.73 3.29
CA VAL A 103 -0.16 2.39 3.80
C VAL A 103 1.20 1.93 3.29
N ALA A 104 2.01 1.31 4.16
CA ALA A 104 3.34 0.80 3.82
C ALA A 104 4.34 1.87 3.33
N ASN A 105 4.06 3.17 3.53
CA ASN A 105 4.76 4.28 2.85
C ASN A 105 4.82 4.12 1.33
N LYS A 106 3.85 3.41 0.75
CA LYS A 106 3.85 3.01 -0.66
C LYS A 106 2.56 3.44 -1.34
N LEU A 107 1.42 2.83 -1.00
CA LEU A 107 0.12 3.19 -1.59
C LEU A 107 -0.69 4.12 -0.70
N VAL A 108 -1.54 4.95 -1.30
CA VAL A 108 -2.47 5.82 -0.57
C VAL A 108 -3.90 5.35 -0.73
N LEU A 109 -4.76 5.64 0.25
CA LEU A 109 -6.19 5.47 0.10
C LEU A 109 -6.75 6.52 -0.88
N THR A 110 -6.97 6.14 -2.13
CA THR A 110 -7.52 7.02 -3.17
C THR A 110 -9.03 7.17 -3.03
N ASP A 111 -9.60 8.20 -3.65
CA ASP A 111 -11.05 8.39 -3.74
C ASP A 111 -11.72 7.17 -4.41
N GLY A 112 -11.08 6.56 -5.41
CA GLY A 112 -11.58 5.34 -6.06
C GLY A 112 -11.71 4.17 -5.09
N MET A 113 -10.70 3.93 -4.24
CA MET A 113 -10.78 2.92 -3.18
C MET A 113 -11.91 3.22 -2.19
N GLN A 114 -12.09 4.49 -1.82
CA GLN A 114 -13.17 4.90 -0.91
C GLN A 114 -14.55 4.67 -1.53
N GLU A 115 -14.75 5.04 -2.79
CA GLU A 115 -16.02 4.87 -3.50
C GLU A 115 -16.42 3.40 -3.66
N ARG A 116 -15.45 2.52 -3.94
CA ARG A 116 -15.67 1.07 -4.09
C ARG A 116 -15.85 0.34 -2.77
N SER A 117 -15.40 0.92 -1.65
CA SER A 117 -15.52 0.28 -0.35
C SER A 117 -16.98 0.10 0.08
N GLU A 118 -17.26 -0.98 0.82
CA GLU A 118 -18.61 -1.34 1.27
C GLU A 118 -18.81 -1.03 2.75
N SER A 119 -19.97 -0.52 3.14
CA SER A 119 -20.25 -0.31 4.57
C SER A 119 -20.41 -1.65 5.31
N PHE A 120 -19.64 -1.85 6.36
CA PHE A 120 -19.76 -3.01 7.26
C PHE A 120 -20.50 -2.67 8.54
N LEU A 121 -20.10 -1.56 9.17
CA LEU A 121 -20.76 -1.02 10.35
C LEU A 121 -21.12 0.43 10.04
N ASP A 122 -22.38 0.78 10.25
CA ASP A 122 -22.87 2.15 10.08
C ASP A 122 -23.69 2.54 11.31
N THR A 123 -23.02 3.19 12.26
CA THR A 123 -23.64 3.77 13.45
C THR A 123 -23.71 5.28 13.33
N ASP A 124 -24.40 5.95 14.26
CA ASP A 124 -24.48 7.42 14.27
C ASP A 124 -23.09 8.09 14.37
N ARG A 125 -22.07 7.40 14.90
CA ARG A 125 -20.76 7.97 15.23
C ARG A 125 -19.57 7.30 14.54
N LEU A 126 -19.71 6.04 14.14
CA LEU A 126 -18.66 5.31 13.44
C LEU A 126 -19.23 4.62 12.21
N THR A 127 -18.63 4.92 11.06
CA THR A 127 -18.80 4.16 9.83
C THR A 127 -17.50 3.40 9.56
N VAL A 128 -17.58 2.07 9.49
CA VAL A 128 -16.47 1.19 9.09
C VAL A 128 -16.73 0.72 7.67
N ARG A 129 -15.83 1.06 6.75
CA ARG A 129 -15.92 0.67 5.34
C ARG A 129 -14.89 -0.42 5.04
N LEU A 130 -15.32 -1.51 4.43
CA LEU A 130 -14.44 -2.58 3.95
C LEU A 130 -13.91 -2.19 2.58
N VAL A 131 -12.59 -2.06 2.48
CA VAL A 131 -11.93 -1.89 1.19
C VAL A 131 -12.20 -3.12 0.31
N SER A 132 -12.23 -2.92 -1.02
CA SER A 132 -12.53 -3.97 -1.98
C SER A 132 -11.47 -5.08 -1.98
N ASN A 133 -11.78 -6.25 -2.52
CA ASN A 133 -10.81 -7.34 -2.61
C ASN A 133 -9.64 -6.97 -3.54
N GLU A 134 -9.93 -6.21 -4.60
CA GLU A 134 -8.99 -5.70 -5.59
C GLU A 134 -7.97 -4.76 -4.95
N ASP A 135 -8.45 -3.84 -4.11
CA ASP A 135 -7.60 -2.88 -3.41
C ASP A 135 -6.80 -3.54 -2.28
N ILE A 136 -7.39 -4.51 -1.56
CA ILE A 136 -6.65 -5.33 -0.58
C ILE A 136 -5.53 -6.10 -1.29
N PHE A 137 -5.79 -6.67 -2.47
CA PHE A 137 -4.78 -7.36 -3.26
C PHE A 137 -3.59 -6.46 -3.60
N LEU A 138 -3.83 -5.20 -4.01
CA LEU A 138 -2.76 -4.22 -4.25
C LEU A 138 -1.96 -3.89 -2.98
N PHE A 139 -2.63 -3.66 -1.85
CA PHE A 139 -1.94 -3.42 -0.57
C PHE A 139 -1.08 -4.63 -0.15
N LYS A 140 -1.51 -5.85 -0.44
CA LYS A 140 -0.74 -7.07 -0.17
C LYS A 140 0.47 -7.20 -1.09
N ALA A 141 0.29 -6.94 -2.38
CA ALA A 141 1.35 -7.03 -3.38
C ALA A 141 2.55 -6.10 -3.09
N ILE A 142 2.32 -4.98 -2.40
CA ILE A 142 3.37 -4.01 -2.07
C ILE A 142 3.89 -4.10 -0.63
N ALA A 143 3.26 -4.91 0.24
CA ALA A 143 3.62 -5.00 1.66
C ALA A 143 4.94 -5.76 1.90
N GLY A 144 5.24 -6.79 1.10
CA GLY A 144 6.52 -7.52 1.12
C GLY A 144 6.68 -8.51 2.29
N ARG A 145 5.60 -9.06 2.84
CA ARG A 145 5.67 -10.11 3.88
C ARG A 145 5.25 -11.47 3.32
N ASP A 146 5.84 -12.53 3.84
CA ASP A 146 5.54 -13.93 3.45
C ASP A 146 4.05 -14.28 3.57
N ASP A 147 3.39 -13.89 4.66
CA ASP A 147 1.96 -14.14 4.91
C ASP A 147 1.07 -13.41 3.87
N ASP A 148 1.56 -12.34 3.23
CA ASP A 148 0.77 -11.56 2.26
C ASP A 148 0.62 -12.29 0.92
N ILE A 149 1.56 -13.16 0.54
CA ILE A 149 1.45 -13.96 -0.71
C ILE A 149 0.35 -15.02 -0.59
N GLU A 150 0.18 -15.62 0.59
CA GLU A 150 -0.94 -16.54 0.86
C GLU A 150 -2.28 -15.80 0.76
N ASP A 151 -2.35 -14.59 1.31
CA ASP A 151 -3.54 -13.73 1.22
C ASP A 151 -3.85 -13.33 -0.24
N MET A 152 -2.82 -12.98 -1.02
CA MET A 152 -2.96 -12.71 -2.45
C MET A 152 -3.57 -13.90 -3.19
N ASN A 153 -3.06 -15.11 -2.95
CA ASN A 153 -3.63 -16.32 -3.57
C ASN A 153 -5.11 -16.50 -3.22
N MET A 154 -5.50 -16.32 -1.94
CA MET A 154 -6.91 -16.40 -1.54
C MET A 154 -7.79 -15.38 -2.27
N LEU A 155 -7.31 -14.14 -2.42
CA LEU A 155 -8.01 -13.08 -3.14
C LEU A 155 -8.18 -13.41 -4.63
N VAL A 156 -7.14 -13.93 -5.28
CA VAL A 156 -7.22 -14.38 -6.67
C VAL A 156 -8.27 -15.49 -6.83
N GLN A 157 -8.30 -16.48 -5.93
CA GLN A 157 -9.30 -17.55 -5.96
C GLN A 157 -10.73 -17.05 -5.68
N ALA A 158 -10.88 -15.94 -4.94
CA ALA A 158 -12.17 -15.30 -4.70
C ALA A 158 -12.73 -14.58 -5.94
N GLY A 159 -11.90 -14.36 -6.97
CA GLY A 159 -12.30 -13.78 -8.25
C GLY A 159 -12.21 -12.25 -8.25
N LEU A 160 -11.01 -11.74 -8.51
CA LEU A 160 -10.74 -10.30 -8.64
C LEU A 160 -11.18 -9.75 -9.99
N ASP A 161 -11.71 -8.51 -9.99
CA ASP A 161 -11.80 -7.69 -11.19
C ASP A 161 -10.45 -7.01 -11.48
N TYR A 162 -9.69 -7.58 -12.42
CA TYR A 162 -8.37 -7.05 -12.78
C TYR A 162 -8.41 -5.75 -13.58
N ASP A 163 -9.57 -5.35 -14.13
CA ASP A 163 -9.70 -4.01 -14.71
C ASP A 163 -9.65 -2.97 -13.58
N VAL A 164 -10.33 -3.23 -12.47
CA VAL A 164 -10.26 -2.37 -11.27
C VAL A 164 -8.84 -2.34 -10.68
N VAL A 165 -8.17 -3.50 -10.57
CA VAL A 165 -6.78 -3.57 -10.07
C VAL A 165 -5.83 -2.75 -10.95
N ARG A 166 -5.94 -2.87 -12.27
CA ARG A 166 -5.11 -2.10 -13.23
C ARG A 166 -5.40 -0.61 -13.13
N ASP A 167 -6.67 -0.23 -13.13
CA ASP A 167 -7.06 1.18 -13.13
C ASP A 167 -6.64 1.86 -11.82
N GLU A 168 -6.73 1.15 -10.69
CA GLU A 168 -6.22 1.65 -9.41
C GLU A 168 -4.69 1.73 -9.40
N LEU A 169 -3.98 0.76 -9.99
CA LEU A 169 -2.52 0.82 -10.10
C LEU A 169 -2.06 2.08 -10.84
N GLU A 170 -2.71 2.46 -11.95
CA GLU A 170 -2.40 3.71 -12.65
C GLU A 170 -2.75 4.95 -11.82
N ALA A 171 -3.90 4.93 -11.12
CA ALA A 171 -4.30 6.01 -10.23
C ALA A 171 -3.29 6.24 -9.10
N GLN A 172 -2.68 5.18 -8.56
CA GLN A 172 -1.62 5.27 -7.56
C GLN A 172 -0.37 5.94 -8.12
N ILE A 173 0.06 5.60 -9.35
CA ILE A 173 1.21 6.24 -10.02
C ILE A 173 0.98 7.75 -10.15
N GLU A 174 -0.19 8.15 -10.65
CA GLU A 174 -0.56 9.56 -10.80
C GLU A 174 -0.60 10.26 -9.44
N ARG A 175 -1.21 9.63 -8.43
CA ARG A 175 -1.43 10.24 -7.13
C ARG A 175 -0.16 10.40 -6.31
N LEU A 176 0.77 9.46 -6.43
CA LEU A 176 2.06 9.47 -5.76
C LEU A 176 3.08 10.33 -6.52
N GLY A 177 2.92 10.48 -7.83
CA GLY A 177 3.96 11.03 -8.68
C GLY A 177 5.21 10.15 -8.68
N ASP A 178 5.02 8.83 -8.54
CA ASP A 178 6.09 7.84 -8.48
C ASP A 178 5.53 6.43 -8.78
N ASP A 179 6.35 5.55 -9.35
CA ASP A 179 6.03 4.18 -9.75
C ASP A 179 6.92 3.10 -9.11
N GLN A 180 7.82 3.46 -8.19
CA GLN A 180 8.74 2.55 -7.50
C GLN A 180 8.00 1.39 -6.84
N PHE A 181 6.78 1.62 -6.35
CA PHE A 181 5.99 0.57 -5.72
C PHE A 181 5.75 -0.63 -6.66
N ALA A 182 5.79 -0.43 -7.98
CA ALA A 182 5.63 -1.47 -8.98
C ALA A 182 6.73 -2.55 -8.87
N THR A 183 7.94 -2.21 -8.42
CA THR A 183 9.02 -3.20 -8.24
C THR A 183 8.67 -4.22 -7.15
N PHE A 184 8.02 -3.77 -6.07
CA PHE A 184 7.56 -4.65 -4.99
C PHE A 184 6.38 -5.51 -5.45
N ALA A 185 5.43 -4.91 -6.18
CA ALA A 185 4.33 -5.64 -6.78
C ALA A 185 4.83 -6.74 -7.74
N ASN A 186 5.87 -6.46 -8.54
CA ASN A 186 6.49 -7.43 -9.42
C ASN A 186 7.09 -8.61 -8.63
N GLU A 187 7.82 -8.32 -7.57
CA GLU A 187 8.43 -9.33 -6.70
C GLU A 187 7.35 -10.25 -6.08
N ALA A 188 6.27 -9.67 -5.57
CA ALA A 188 5.14 -10.42 -5.02
C ALA A 188 4.39 -11.27 -6.07
N LEU A 189 4.24 -10.77 -7.30
CA LEU A 189 3.61 -11.52 -8.39
C LEU A 189 4.47 -12.71 -8.84
N VAL A 190 5.78 -12.52 -8.96
CA VAL A 190 6.72 -13.62 -9.24
C VAL A 190 6.62 -14.67 -8.14
N GLU A 191 6.61 -14.25 -6.88
CA GLU A 191 6.50 -15.16 -5.75
C GLU A 191 5.15 -15.90 -5.68
N LEU A 192 4.06 -15.22 -6.05
CA LEU A 192 2.73 -15.83 -6.18
C LEU A 192 2.75 -16.95 -7.25
N GLU A 193 3.38 -16.72 -8.40
CA GLU A 193 3.56 -17.72 -9.44
C GLU A 193 4.43 -18.89 -8.96
N GLU A 194 5.57 -18.60 -8.32
CA GLU A 194 6.50 -19.63 -7.85
C GLU A 194 5.88 -20.53 -6.76
N ARG A 195 5.15 -19.94 -5.81
CA ARG A 195 4.58 -20.66 -4.65
C ARG A 195 3.28 -21.38 -5.01
N TYR A 196 2.42 -20.77 -5.84
CA TYR A 196 1.06 -21.27 -6.07
C TYR A 196 0.75 -21.60 -7.53
N GLY A 197 1.64 -21.30 -8.48
CA GLY A 197 1.40 -21.50 -9.91
C GLY A 197 0.29 -20.60 -10.46
N VAL A 198 0.03 -19.47 -9.79
CA VAL A 198 -1.02 -18.52 -10.14
C VAL A 198 -0.41 -17.35 -10.88
N THR A 199 -0.94 -17.07 -12.07
CA THR A 199 -0.61 -15.87 -12.84
C THR A 199 -1.80 -14.91 -12.89
N THR A 200 -1.51 -13.62 -13.07
CA THR A 200 -2.51 -12.54 -13.08
C THR A 200 -2.44 -11.70 -14.35
N PRO A 201 -3.56 -11.17 -14.86
CA PRO A 201 -3.59 -10.31 -16.05
C PRO A 201 -2.76 -9.02 -15.95
N ILE A 202 -2.33 -8.62 -14.75
CA ILE A 202 -1.57 -7.37 -14.54
C ILE A 202 -0.05 -7.57 -14.64
N GLU A 203 0.45 -8.80 -14.66
CA GLU A 203 1.90 -9.10 -14.64
C GLU A 203 2.68 -8.38 -15.73
N ALA A 204 2.19 -8.42 -16.98
CA ALA A 204 2.86 -7.76 -18.08
C ALA A 204 3.00 -6.25 -17.87
N ARG A 205 1.98 -5.61 -17.30
CA ARG A 205 2.00 -4.17 -17.01
C ARG A 205 2.93 -3.84 -15.84
N VAL A 206 2.87 -4.62 -14.76
CA VAL A 206 3.75 -4.45 -13.60
C VAL A 206 5.21 -4.68 -13.97
N GLN A 207 5.50 -5.66 -14.81
CA GLN A 207 6.84 -5.93 -15.33
C GLN A 207 7.34 -4.78 -16.22
N GLU A 208 6.49 -4.23 -17.09
CA GLU A 208 6.84 -3.05 -17.90
C GLU A 208 7.25 -1.87 -17.02
N LEU A 209 6.47 -1.54 -16.00
CA LEU A 209 6.76 -0.46 -15.06
C LEU A 209 8.05 -0.71 -14.29
N THR A 210 8.25 -1.95 -13.82
CA THR A 210 9.45 -2.36 -13.09
C THR A 210 10.72 -2.21 -13.96
N ASN A 211 10.65 -2.63 -15.23
CA ASN A 211 11.78 -2.48 -16.15
C ASN A 211 12.12 -1.01 -16.40
N ARG A 212 11.11 -0.16 -16.64
CA ARG A 212 11.31 1.30 -16.80
C ARG A 212 11.97 1.91 -15.57
N TYR A 213 11.53 1.52 -14.38
CA TYR A 213 12.13 1.94 -13.13
C TYR A 213 13.61 1.57 -13.02
N TYR A 214 13.96 0.31 -13.30
CA TYR A 214 15.35 -0.13 -13.26
C TYR A 214 16.22 0.55 -14.32
N TRP A 215 15.72 0.76 -15.54
CA TRP A 215 16.46 1.52 -16.56
C TRP A 215 16.72 2.97 -16.13
N GLY A 216 15.77 3.60 -15.44
CA GLY A 216 15.96 4.91 -14.84
C GLY A 216 17.02 4.88 -13.73
N LEU A 217 17.01 3.85 -12.87
CA LEU A 217 18.04 3.68 -11.84
C LEU A 217 19.44 3.50 -12.43
N GLU A 218 19.59 2.78 -13.54
CA GLU A 218 20.89 2.65 -14.23
C GLU A 218 21.44 4.02 -14.65
N VAL A 219 20.59 4.89 -15.21
CA VAL A 219 20.97 6.27 -15.54
C VAL A 219 21.35 7.07 -14.28
N LEU A 220 20.55 6.99 -13.21
CA LEU A 220 20.84 7.68 -11.96
C LEU A 220 22.13 7.21 -11.30
N GLN A 221 22.47 5.93 -11.41
CA GLN A 221 23.73 5.38 -10.88
C GLN A 221 24.95 5.82 -11.71
N ALA A 222 24.80 5.94 -13.03
CA ALA A 222 25.85 6.49 -13.89
C ALA A 222 26.08 7.99 -13.65
N LEU A 223 25.02 8.73 -13.29
CA LEU A 223 25.08 10.15 -12.94
C LEU A 223 25.73 10.40 -11.55
N GLY A 224 27.03 10.10 -11.42
CA GLY A 224 27.85 10.52 -10.28
C GLY A 224 28.14 12.03 -10.28
N GLU A 225 28.12 12.66 -11.46
CA GLU A 225 28.21 14.09 -11.71
C GLU A 225 27.32 14.46 -12.92
N PRO A 226 27.05 15.75 -13.20
CA PRO A 226 26.28 16.13 -14.39
C PRO A 226 26.96 15.65 -15.69
N MET A 227 26.24 14.90 -16.51
CA MET A 227 26.73 14.33 -17.78
C MET A 227 25.84 14.74 -18.94
N THR A 228 26.40 14.84 -20.15
CA THR A 228 25.63 14.97 -21.38
C THR A 228 24.97 13.65 -21.79
N VAL A 229 23.95 13.71 -22.65
CA VAL A 229 23.31 12.51 -23.21
C VAL A 229 24.32 11.61 -23.94
N ASP A 230 25.25 12.21 -24.71
CA ASP A 230 26.28 11.45 -25.42
C ASP A 230 27.25 10.75 -24.45
N GLU A 231 27.62 11.41 -23.36
CA GLU A 231 28.45 10.79 -22.32
C GLU A 231 27.73 9.63 -21.62
N LEU A 232 26.43 9.79 -21.32
CA LEU A 232 25.61 8.71 -20.77
C LEU A 232 25.46 7.53 -21.73
N ALA A 233 25.30 7.80 -23.04
CA ALA A 233 25.21 6.75 -24.06
C ALA A 233 26.51 5.93 -24.14
N VAL A 234 27.66 6.59 -24.05
CA VAL A 234 28.96 5.90 -24.01
C VAL A 234 29.14 5.11 -22.71
N GLU A 235 28.82 5.69 -21.56
CA GLU A 235 29.00 5.05 -20.25
C GLU A 235 28.09 3.82 -20.06
N LEU A 236 26.84 3.91 -20.53
CA LEU A 236 25.85 2.84 -20.41
C LEU A 236 25.90 1.83 -21.56
N GLU A 237 26.74 2.05 -22.57
CA GLU A 237 26.80 1.27 -23.81
C GLU A 237 25.45 1.19 -24.55
N LEU A 238 24.70 2.30 -24.57
CA LEU A 238 23.38 2.42 -25.19
C LEU A 238 23.42 3.35 -26.41
N ASP A 239 22.39 3.28 -27.25
CA ASP A 239 22.18 4.32 -28.23
C ASP A 239 21.58 5.60 -27.59
N VAL A 240 21.77 6.72 -28.27
CA VAL A 240 21.36 8.04 -27.78
C VAL A 240 19.84 8.14 -27.62
N ASP A 241 19.08 7.47 -28.49
CA ASP A 241 17.61 7.49 -28.45
C ASP A 241 17.11 6.76 -27.19
N GLU A 242 17.69 5.61 -26.84
CA GLU A 242 17.37 4.86 -25.63
C GLU A 242 17.70 5.65 -24.36
N VAL A 243 18.83 6.36 -24.34
CA VAL A 243 19.17 7.26 -23.22
C VAL A 243 18.16 8.41 -23.12
N HIS A 244 17.72 8.97 -24.25
CA HIS A 244 16.67 10.00 -24.26
C HIS A 244 15.35 9.48 -23.65
N ASP A 245 14.93 8.26 -24.00
CA ASP A 245 13.71 7.65 -23.46
C ASP A 245 13.80 7.41 -21.94
N ARG A 246 14.94 6.91 -21.46
CA ARG A 246 15.18 6.70 -20.02
C ARG A 246 15.22 8.03 -19.25
N ILE A 247 15.82 9.08 -19.81
CA ILE A 247 15.80 10.41 -19.20
C ILE A 247 14.39 11.02 -19.22
N ALA A 248 13.62 10.82 -20.30
CA ALA A 248 12.24 11.29 -20.38
C ALA A 248 11.36 10.64 -19.31
N TYR A 249 11.55 9.34 -19.09
CA TYR A 249 10.97 8.62 -17.96
C TYR A 249 11.35 9.27 -16.62
N LEU A 250 12.64 9.44 -16.33
CA LEU A 250 13.10 10.06 -15.08
C LEU A 250 12.57 11.48 -14.89
N SER A 251 12.43 12.24 -15.97
CA SER A 251 11.89 13.60 -15.96
C SER A 251 10.38 13.62 -15.64
N THR A 252 9.64 12.56 -15.97
CA THR A 252 8.21 12.44 -15.66
C THR A 252 7.96 12.41 -14.14
N PHE A 253 8.92 11.86 -13.39
CA PHE A 253 8.85 11.74 -11.94
C PHE A 253 9.79 12.72 -11.21
N ASP A 254 10.21 13.79 -11.88
CA ASP A 254 11.11 14.81 -11.32
C ASP A 254 12.39 14.23 -10.66
N ARG A 255 12.91 13.09 -11.18
CA ARG A 255 14.12 12.44 -10.64
C ARG A 255 15.42 13.02 -11.21
N VAL A 256 15.34 13.76 -12.30
CA VAL A 256 16.47 14.44 -12.97
C VAL A 256 16.08 15.84 -13.44
N ARG A 257 17.08 16.73 -13.57
CA ARG A 257 16.95 18.02 -14.27
C ARG A 257 17.80 18.02 -15.53
N ARG A 258 17.28 18.64 -16.60
CA ARG A 258 17.99 18.87 -17.86
C ARG A 258 18.32 20.35 -18.05
N ASP A 259 19.53 20.65 -18.50
CA ASP A 259 19.96 21.97 -18.96
C ASP A 259 20.67 21.81 -20.31
N GLY A 260 19.95 22.08 -21.40
CA GLY A 260 20.38 21.67 -22.74
C GLY A 260 20.55 20.15 -22.82
N ASP A 261 21.73 19.70 -23.25
CA ASP A 261 22.06 18.28 -23.36
C ASP A 261 22.62 17.68 -22.07
N THR A 262 22.84 18.50 -21.03
CA THR A 262 23.36 18.04 -19.72
C THR A 262 22.22 17.62 -18.81
N VAL A 263 22.40 16.48 -18.15
CA VAL A 263 21.47 15.85 -17.20
C VAL A 263 22.14 15.79 -15.84
N ARG A 264 21.37 16.03 -14.78
CA ARG A 264 21.82 15.88 -13.39
C ARG A 264 20.71 15.29 -12.52
N PRO A 265 21.04 14.52 -11.47
CA PRO A 265 20.06 14.05 -10.51
C PRO A 265 19.44 15.23 -9.76
N VAL A 266 18.21 15.05 -9.29
CA VAL A 266 17.55 15.97 -8.36
C VAL A 266 18.04 15.63 -6.94
N GLU A 267 18.56 16.64 -6.23
CA GLU A 267 18.96 16.55 -4.80
C GLU A 267 17.75 16.39 -3.88
#